data_AF-W9J9T7-F1
#
_entry.id   AF-W9J9T7-F1
#
_cell.length_a   1.000
_cell.length_b   1.000
_cell.length_c   1.000
_cell.angle_alpha   90.00
_cell.angle_beta   90.00
_cell.angle_gamma   90.00
#
_symmetry.space_group_name_H-M   'P 1'
#
loop_
_entity.id
_entity.type
_entity.pdbx_description
1 polymer ?
#
loop_
_entity_poly.entity_id
_entity_poly.type
_entity_poly.pdbx_seq_one_letter_code
_entity_poly.pdbx_strand_id
1 'polypeptide(L)'
;MSSLPKHFIIVVNGQHVTKPENDRDEILPAQVGEKPATFELNGNRLISGDWAMGCSKLEGQVPGTRTPSLAVFWFRRGQAEELYPVYLKEGDNGPQLRFACNPVDEEGRPLAVLNKQLLCYTSDNSEPGATVEIVPSED
;
A
#
# COMPACT_ATOMS: atom_id res chain seq x y z
N MET A 1 -0.71 18.92 -13.43
CA MET A 1 -0.02 17.67 -13.08
C MET A 1 0.15 17.67 -11.57
N SER A 2 -0.71 16.95 -10.85
CA SER A 2 -0.56 16.81 -9.40
C SER A 2 0.55 15.78 -9.14
N SER A 3 1.73 16.24 -8.70
CA SER A 3 2.81 15.37 -8.25
C SER A 3 2.60 14.97 -6.80
N LEU A 4 2.98 13.74 -6.45
CA LEU A 4 3.12 13.37 -5.04
C LEU A 4 4.17 14.27 -4.36
N PRO A 5 3.98 14.59 -3.07
CA PRO A 5 5.07 15.11 -2.25
C PRO A 5 6.26 14.15 -2.27
N LYS A 6 7.48 14.67 -2.05
CA LYS A 6 8.69 13.82 -1.98
C LYS A 6 8.56 12.78 -0.86
N HIS A 7 8.13 13.24 0.31
CA HIS A 7 7.79 12.42 1.46
C HIS A 7 6.34 12.69 1.86
N PHE A 8 5.57 11.64 2.12
CA PHE A 8 4.16 11.75 2.45
C PHE A 8 3.72 10.66 3.42
N ILE A 9 2.60 10.89 4.09
CA ILE A 9 1.90 9.88 4.87
C ILE A 9 0.64 9.46 4.11
N ILE A 10 0.24 8.20 4.30
CA ILE A 10 -1.01 7.67 3.75
C ILE A 10 -2.00 7.57 4.90
N VAL A 11 -3.18 8.16 4.72
CA VAL A 11 -4.29 8.08 5.65
C VAL A 11 -5.42 7.33 4.98
N VAL A 12 -5.95 6.29 5.61
CA VAL A 12 -7.08 5.50 5.12
C VAL A 12 -8.19 5.54 6.15
N ASN A 13 -9.37 6.05 5.78
CA ASN A 13 -10.51 6.26 6.67
C ASN A 13 -10.13 7.04 7.96
N GLY A 14 -9.29 8.06 7.81
CA GLY A 14 -8.81 8.89 8.94
C GLY A 14 -7.73 8.22 9.81
N GLN A 15 -7.28 7.01 9.49
CA GLN A 15 -6.24 6.30 10.23
C GLN A 15 -4.93 6.24 9.45
N HIS A 16 -3.78 6.37 10.13
CA HIS A 16 -2.49 6.34 9.47
C HIS A 16 -2.09 4.92 9.09
N VAL A 17 -1.52 4.74 7.91
CA VAL A 17 -0.76 3.52 7.61
C VAL A 17 0.50 3.51 8.47
N THR A 18 0.76 2.40 9.16
CA THR A 18 1.87 2.29 10.11
C THR A 18 2.98 1.39 9.58
N LYS A 19 4.22 1.74 9.96
CA LYS A 19 5.42 0.96 9.63
C LYS A 19 5.60 -0.14 10.68
N PRO A 20 6.10 -1.34 10.31
CA PRO A 20 6.53 -2.32 11.28
C PRO A 20 7.58 -1.77 12.26
N GLU A 21 7.46 -2.12 13.53
CA GLU A 21 8.43 -1.76 14.58
C GLU A 21 9.54 -2.81 14.74
N ASN A 22 9.29 -4.05 14.32
CA ASN A 22 10.24 -5.15 14.45
C ASN A 22 11.17 -5.25 13.25
N ASP A 23 12.46 -5.32 13.51
CA ASP A 23 13.53 -5.47 12.52
C ASP A 23 13.81 -6.96 12.17
N ARG A 24 12.77 -7.79 12.17
CA ARG A 24 12.90 -9.18 11.71
C ARG A 24 12.67 -9.19 10.20
N ASP A 25 13.39 -10.03 9.46
CA ASP A 25 13.19 -10.24 8.01
C ASP A 25 11.90 -11.04 7.73
N GLU A 26 10.81 -10.57 8.31
CA GLU A 26 9.49 -11.14 8.24
C GLU A 26 8.63 -10.33 7.26
N ILE A 27 7.85 -11.03 6.45
CA ILE A 27 6.78 -10.43 5.65
C ILE A 27 5.60 -10.18 6.57
N LEU A 28 5.16 -8.93 6.69
CA LEU A 28 4.13 -8.53 7.65
C LEU A 28 2.92 -7.93 6.93
N PRO A 29 1.67 -8.26 7.32
CA PRO A 29 0.50 -7.60 6.76
C PRO A 29 0.55 -6.11 7.10
N ALA A 30 0.27 -5.26 6.11
CA ALA A 30 0.21 -3.83 6.31
C ALA A 30 -1.08 -3.46 7.06
N GLN A 31 -1.00 -2.51 7.97
CA GLN A 31 -2.07 -2.16 8.89
C GLN A 31 -2.17 -0.65 9.07
N VAL A 32 -3.32 -0.21 9.60
CA VAL A 32 -3.53 1.16 10.08
C VAL A 32 -3.44 1.24 11.61
N GLY A 33 -3.06 2.41 12.12
CA GLY A 33 -2.81 2.65 13.53
C GLY A 33 -2.41 4.11 13.81
N GLU A 34 -1.77 4.33 14.96
CA GLU A 34 -1.52 5.69 15.49
C GLU A 34 -0.25 6.33 14.93
N LYS A 35 0.84 5.56 14.76
CA LYS A 35 2.14 6.09 14.36
C LYS A 35 2.32 6.06 12.84
N PRO A 36 2.30 7.20 12.14
CA PRO A 36 2.36 7.22 10.68
C PRO A 36 3.69 6.70 10.15
N ALA A 37 3.62 5.94 9.06
CA ALA A 37 4.74 5.67 8.19
C ALA A 37 4.93 6.84 7.23
N THR A 38 6.18 7.29 7.09
CA THR A 38 6.58 8.26 6.06
C THR A 38 7.03 7.50 4.81
N PHE A 39 6.40 7.80 3.70
CA PHE A 39 6.57 7.14 2.42
C PHE A 39 7.27 8.03 1.40
N GLU A 40 8.01 7.38 0.50
CA GLU A 40 8.41 7.90 -0.80
C GLU A 40 7.98 6.91 -1.89
N LEU A 41 7.66 7.41 -3.08
CA LEU A 41 7.45 6.56 -4.25
C LEU A 41 8.75 6.53 -5.07
N ASN A 42 9.49 5.43 -5.00
CA ASN A 42 10.73 5.22 -5.73
C ASN A 42 10.44 4.39 -6.98
N GLY A 43 10.33 5.05 -8.14
CA GLY A 43 9.83 4.43 -9.37
C GLY A 43 8.38 3.99 -9.20
N ASN A 44 8.15 2.67 -9.17
CA ASN A 44 6.85 2.04 -8.92
C ASN A 44 6.85 1.21 -7.63
N ARG A 45 7.73 1.56 -6.67
CA ARG A 45 7.83 0.92 -5.36
C ARG A 45 7.53 1.94 -4.29
N LEU A 46 6.61 1.60 -3.38
CA LEU A 46 6.26 2.44 -2.25
C LEU A 46 7.16 2.08 -1.07
N ILE A 47 8.03 3.01 -0.66
CA ILE A 47 9.13 2.77 0.28
C ILE A 47 8.92 3.60 1.55
N SER A 48 9.26 3.04 2.70
CA SER A 48 9.31 3.73 3.99
C SER A 48 10.56 3.28 4.76
N GLY A 49 11.68 3.99 4.58
CA GLY A 49 12.98 3.61 5.13
C GLY A 49 13.46 2.26 4.57
N ASP A 50 13.68 1.27 5.45
CA ASP A 50 14.13 -0.08 5.08
C ASP A 50 12.99 -1.02 4.66
N TRP A 51 11.78 -0.50 4.52
CA TRP A 51 10.59 -1.27 4.18
C TRP A 51 10.00 -0.85 2.83
N ALA A 52 9.44 -1.82 2.12
CA ALA A 52 8.63 -1.63 0.92
C ALA A 52 7.22 -2.16 1.16
N MET A 53 6.21 -1.50 0.62
CA MET A 53 4.80 -1.87 0.79
C MET A 53 4.12 -2.13 -0.55
N GLY A 54 3.36 -3.22 -0.65
CA GLY A 54 2.62 -3.56 -1.86
C GLY A 54 1.84 -4.88 -1.78
N CYS A 55 1.15 -5.23 -2.86
CA CYS A 55 0.60 -6.58 -3.03
C CYS A 55 1.75 -7.55 -3.37
N SER A 56 1.77 -8.72 -2.72
CA SER A 56 2.81 -9.74 -2.89
C SER A 56 2.66 -10.53 -4.20
N LYS A 57 3.78 -10.83 -4.86
CA LYS A 57 3.88 -11.81 -5.97
C LYS A 57 4.06 -13.25 -5.48
N LEU A 58 4.41 -13.44 -4.21
CA LEU A 58 4.66 -14.75 -3.62
C LEU A 58 3.33 -15.45 -3.28
N GLU A 59 2.74 -16.09 -4.28
CA GLU A 59 1.51 -16.88 -4.12
C GLU A 59 1.73 -18.04 -3.15
N GLY A 60 0.86 -18.17 -2.14
CA GLY A 60 0.83 -19.30 -1.21
C GLY A 60 1.99 -19.39 -0.20
N GLN A 61 2.99 -18.51 -0.30
CA GLN A 61 4.12 -18.46 0.65
C GLN A 61 3.92 -17.46 1.78
N VAL A 62 3.00 -16.50 1.60
CA VAL A 62 2.65 -15.54 2.64
C VAL A 62 1.49 -16.08 3.47
N PRO A 63 1.66 -16.28 4.80
CA PRO A 63 0.60 -16.81 5.65
C PRO A 63 -0.69 -15.98 5.55
N GLY A 64 -1.84 -16.66 5.39
CA GLY A 64 -3.15 -16.00 5.26
C GLY A 64 -3.53 -15.57 3.83
N THR A 65 -2.68 -15.83 2.83
CA THR A 65 -3.03 -15.58 1.43
C THR A 65 -3.87 -16.73 0.84
N ARG A 66 -5.15 -16.45 0.53
CA ARG A 66 -5.88 -17.18 -0.51
C ARG A 66 -5.89 -16.30 -1.76
N THR A 67 -5.72 -16.91 -2.92
CA THR A 67 -5.73 -16.20 -4.21
C THR A 67 -7.14 -15.75 -4.58
N PRO A 68 -7.32 -14.52 -5.11
CA PRO A 68 -6.33 -13.44 -5.16
C PRO A 68 -6.17 -12.79 -3.77
N SER A 69 -4.93 -12.75 -3.27
CA SER A 69 -4.63 -12.04 -2.04
C SER A 69 -4.70 -10.55 -2.33
N LEU A 70 -5.86 -9.95 -2.04
CA LEU A 70 -6.04 -8.51 -2.02
C LEU A 70 -5.25 -7.85 -0.87
N ALA A 71 -4.55 -8.61 -0.05
CA ALA A 71 -3.81 -8.09 1.09
C ALA A 71 -2.53 -7.36 0.66
N VAL A 72 -2.28 -6.24 1.36
CA VAL A 72 -1.07 -5.44 1.24
C VAL A 72 -0.10 -5.84 2.35
N PHE A 73 1.17 -5.95 2.00
CA PHE A 73 2.22 -6.41 2.90
C PHE A 73 3.40 -5.45 2.93
N TRP A 74 4.12 -5.52 4.04
CA TRP A 74 5.44 -4.98 4.24
C TRP A 74 6.48 -6.04 3.96
N PHE A 75 7.44 -5.70 3.10
CA PHE A 75 8.64 -6.47 2.80
C PHE A 75 9.86 -5.62 3.14
N ARG A 76 11.02 -6.26 3.34
CA ARG A 76 12.27 -5.50 3.35
C ARG A 76 12.49 -4.83 2.02
N ARG A 77 13.09 -3.64 2.03
CA ARG A 77 13.41 -2.88 0.82
C ARG A 77 14.23 -3.70 -0.19
N GLY A 78 15.14 -4.55 0.29
CA GLY A 78 15.92 -5.46 -0.57
C GLY A 78 15.09 -6.53 -1.27
N GLN A 79 13.85 -6.75 -0.84
CA GLN A 79 12.89 -7.71 -1.41
C GLN A 79 11.74 -7.00 -2.16
N ALA A 80 11.87 -5.70 -2.45
CA ALA A 80 10.80 -4.92 -3.10
C ALA A 80 10.41 -5.47 -4.48
N GLU A 81 11.26 -6.27 -5.13
CA GLU A 81 10.94 -6.92 -6.40
C GLU A 81 9.89 -8.03 -6.27
N GLU A 82 9.69 -8.56 -5.06
CA GLU A 82 8.62 -9.52 -4.76
C GLU A 82 7.24 -8.87 -4.62
N LEU A 83 7.17 -7.53 -4.75
CA LEU A 83 5.94 -6.77 -4.74
C LEU A 83 5.51 -6.39 -6.16
N TYR A 84 4.20 -6.42 -6.40
CA TYR A 84 3.61 -5.81 -7.58
C TYR A 84 3.78 -4.29 -7.54
N PRO A 85 3.82 -3.64 -8.72
CA PRO A 85 4.03 -2.19 -8.81
C PRO A 85 2.88 -1.39 -8.18
N VAL A 86 3.26 -0.23 -7.66
CA VAL A 86 2.32 0.82 -7.24
C VAL A 86 2.37 1.93 -8.28
N TYR A 87 1.19 2.28 -8.81
CA TYR A 87 1.02 3.33 -9.80
C TYR A 87 0.49 4.60 -9.17
N LEU A 88 0.94 5.74 -9.71
CA LEU A 88 0.35 7.03 -9.44
C LEU A 88 -0.62 7.36 -10.57
N LYS A 89 -1.89 7.57 -10.23
CA LYS A 89 -2.93 7.99 -11.18
C LYS A 89 -3.54 9.31 -10.71
N GLU A 90 -4.05 10.11 -11.64
CA GLU A 90 -4.88 11.27 -11.29
C GLU A 90 -6.28 10.77 -10.90
N GLY A 91 -6.82 11.31 -9.81
CA GLY A 91 -8.21 11.09 -9.41
C GLY A 91 -8.93 12.41 -9.13
N ASP A 92 -10.24 12.33 -8.92
CA ASP A 92 -11.10 13.51 -8.78
C ASP A 92 -10.68 14.45 -7.62
N ASN A 93 -10.03 13.90 -6.60
CA ASN A 93 -9.56 14.61 -5.41
C ASN A 93 -8.02 14.73 -5.35
N GLY A 94 -7.34 14.60 -6.48
CA GLY A 94 -5.88 14.70 -6.57
C GLY A 94 -5.18 13.35 -6.82
N PRO A 95 -3.86 13.26 -6.53
CA PRO A 95 -3.07 12.07 -6.85
C PRO A 95 -3.52 10.87 -6.02
N GLN A 96 -3.64 9.71 -6.68
CA GLN A 96 -4.04 8.45 -6.05
C GLN A 96 -3.00 7.36 -6.28
N LEU A 97 -2.67 6.64 -5.21
CA LEU A 97 -1.88 5.42 -5.29
C LEU A 97 -2.79 4.24 -5.65
N ARG A 98 -2.39 3.49 -6.69
CA ARG A 98 -3.09 2.29 -7.17
C ARG A 98 -2.16 1.10 -7.10
N PHE A 99 -2.60 0.02 -6.47
CA PHE A 99 -1.79 -1.16 -6.20
C PHE A 99 -2.18 -2.25 -7.18
N ALA A 100 -1.26 -2.65 -8.07
CA ALA A 100 -1.45 -3.86 -8.86
C ALA A 100 -1.41 -5.07 -7.92
N CYS A 101 -2.24 -6.09 -8.16
CA CYS A 101 -2.22 -7.33 -7.38
C CYS A 101 -2.13 -8.60 -8.24
N ASN A 102 -1.84 -8.44 -9.54
CA ASN A 102 -1.52 -9.50 -10.48
C ASN A 102 -0.69 -8.90 -11.64
N PRO A 103 -0.03 -9.71 -12.49
CA PRO A 103 0.94 -9.20 -13.47
C PRO A 103 0.30 -8.48 -14.67
N VAL A 104 -1.01 -8.61 -14.87
CA VAL A 104 -1.74 -7.96 -15.97
C VAL A 104 -2.60 -6.77 -15.49
N ASP A 105 -2.50 -6.41 -14.21
CA ASP A 105 -3.24 -5.29 -13.61
C ASP A 105 -2.48 -3.98 -13.83
N GLU A 106 -2.77 -3.31 -14.95
CA GLU A 106 -2.15 -2.03 -15.33
C GLU A 106 -2.87 -0.80 -14.74
N GLU A 107 -4.10 -0.98 -14.26
CA GLU A 107 -4.85 0.09 -13.59
C GLU A 107 -4.57 0.15 -12.09
N GLY A 108 -4.38 -1.02 -11.48
CA GLY A 108 -4.22 -1.15 -10.05
C GLY A 108 -5.51 -0.81 -9.29
N ARG A 109 -5.49 -1.11 -8.00
CA ARG A 109 -6.67 -1.04 -7.13
C ARG A 109 -6.47 -0.02 -6.01
N PRO A 110 -7.54 0.66 -5.57
CA PRO A 110 -7.43 1.55 -4.43
C PRO A 110 -7.19 0.75 -3.15
N LEU A 111 -6.51 1.39 -2.19
CA LEU A 111 -6.40 0.84 -0.84
C LEU A 111 -7.74 0.88 -0.12
N ALA A 112 -7.94 -0.09 0.76
CA ALA A 112 -9.01 -0.15 1.72
C ALA A 112 -8.51 -0.74 3.04
N VAL A 113 -9.34 -0.66 4.07
CA VAL A 113 -9.07 -1.24 5.39
C VAL A 113 -10.20 -2.18 5.77
N LEU A 114 -9.85 -3.40 6.20
CA LEU A 114 -10.76 -4.34 6.85
C LEU A 114 -10.09 -4.86 8.13
N ASN A 115 -10.77 -4.73 9.28
CA ASN A 115 -10.22 -5.16 10.58
C ASN A 115 -8.79 -4.63 10.85
N LYS A 116 -8.54 -3.35 10.53
CA LYS A 116 -7.23 -2.66 10.59
C LYS A 116 -6.17 -3.13 9.59
N GLN A 117 -6.42 -4.19 8.82
CA GLN A 117 -5.51 -4.64 7.77
C GLN A 117 -5.77 -3.91 6.46
N LEU A 118 -4.70 -3.53 5.76
CA LEU A 118 -4.78 -2.94 4.43
C LEU A 118 -4.99 -4.00 3.36
N LEU A 119 -5.97 -3.73 2.50
CA LEU A 119 -6.36 -4.55 1.37
C LEU A 119 -6.54 -3.69 0.11
N CYS A 120 -6.70 -4.33 -1.04
CA CYS A 120 -6.97 -3.72 -2.34
C CYS A 120 -8.30 -4.23 -2.88
N TYR A 121 -9.37 -3.43 -2.93
CA TYR A 121 -10.69 -3.91 -3.36
C TYR A 121 -10.88 -3.89 -4.88
N THR A 122 -11.70 -4.81 -5.41
CA THR A 122 -12.30 -4.67 -6.74
C THR A 122 -13.53 -3.76 -6.65
N SER A 123 -13.76 -2.99 -7.70
CA SER A 123 -14.94 -2.12 -7.90
C SER A 123 -16.29 -2.83 -7.75
N ASP A 124 -16.33 -4.16 -7.80
CA ASP A 124 -17.56 -4.92 -8.06
C ASP A 124 -18.31 -5.36 -6.80
N ASN A 125 -17.76 -5.15 -5.59
CA ASN A 125 -18.45 -5.46 -4.34
C ASN A 125 -18.48 -4.23 -3.43
N SER A 126 -19.69 -3.68 -3.30
CA SER A 126 -20.04 -2.50 -2.53
C SER A 126 -19.76 -2.65 -1.03
N GLU A 127 -18.68 -2.03 -0.56
CA GLU A 127 -18.61 -1.36 0.75
C GLU A 127 -18.16 0.09 0.52
N PRO A 128 -18.61 1.05 1.35
CA PRO A 128 -18.38 2.48 1.11
C PRO A 128 -16.89 2.75 0.91
N GLY A 129 -16.59 3.42 -0.21
CA GLY A 129 -15.23 3.64 -0.69
C GLY A 129 -14.33 4.13 0.44
N ALA A 130 -13.26 3.38 0.69
CA ALA A 130 -12.26 3.82 1.64
C ALA A 130 -11.72 5.18 1.19
N THR A 131 -11.77 6.15 2.09
CA THR A 131 -11.20 7.47 1.82
C THR A 131 -9.71 7.37 2.02
N VAL A 132 -8.95 7.48 0.93
CA VAL A 132 -7.48 7.44 0.95
C VAL A 132 -6.97 8.85 0.68
N GLU A 133 -6.20 9.37 1.62
CA GLU A 133 -5.59 10.70 1.55
C GLU A 133 -4.08 10.58 1.56
N ILE A 134 -3.43 11.42 0.75
CA ILE A 134 -1.99 11.57 0.70
C ILE A 134 -1.65 12.93 1.27
N VAL A 135 -1.02 12.93 2.43
CA VAL A 135 -0.70 14.16 3.15
C VAL A 135 0.82 14.36 3.09
N PRO A 136 1.32 15.55 2.72
CA PRO A 136 2.76 15.84 2.80
C PRO A 136 3.29 15.55 4.20
N SER A 137 4.42 14.87 4.30
CA SER A 137 5.15 14.75 5.56
C SER A 137 5.99 16.01 5.70
N GLU A 138 5.85 16.74 6.81
CA GLU A 138 6.82 17.77 7.18
C GLU A 138 8.09 17.03 7.63
N ASP A 139 9.20 17.26 6.92
CA ASP A 139 10.55 16.83 7.32
C ASP A 139 11.09 17.72 8.44
#